data_AF-A0AAV7A9M3-F1
#
_entry.id   AF-A0AAV7A9M3-F1
#
_cell.length_a   1.000
_cell.length_b   1.000
_cell.length_c   1.000
_cell.angle_alpha   90.00
_cell.angle_beta   90.00
_cell.angle_gamma   90.00
#
_symmetry.space_group_name_H-M   'P 1'
#
loop_
_entity.id
_entity.type
_entity.pdbx_description
1 polymer ?
#
loop_
_entity_poly.entity_id
_entity_poly.type
_entity_poly.pdbx_seq_one_letter_code
_entity_poly.pdbx_strand_id
1 'polypeptide(L)'
;MAASKCSRLAGERSRQFLASVDTFLFDCDGVLWRGDEAVPGAPELVTGLRNSGKRVFYLTNNSTKTRAMYADKLGRLGFGAEAAEVFGTAYCTARYLRDVARLRGKVYLIGGPALSRELEAAGIAHVGGGPEPVTGGMKEWAGLEKDPDVRAVVVGFDEHFSYMKLTRALHYLREPGCLFIATNTDTRLPLEGGAAIPEEEAASSRRQPIPIGQGRSWHVTGTQTSDWWGLESFILRVPGAWCEPWRRQLIARPRLLGSPTLTSMTVWSVNVAWILPGR
;
A
#
# COMPACT_ATOMS: atom_id res chain seq x y z
N MET A 1 -18.77 -0.60 -22.93
CA MET A 1 -17.30 -0.50 -22.80
C MET A 1 -16.70 -1.89 -22.92
N ALA A 2 -15.65 -2.07 -23.73
CA ALA A 2 -15.09 -3.39 -24.00
C ALA A 2 -14.48 -3.97 -22.73
N ALA A 3 -15.00 -5.10 -22.26
CA ALA A 3 -14.31 -5.91 -21.25
C ALA A 3 -12.87 -6.14 -21.77
N SER A 4 -11.86 -5.74 -20.99
CA SER A 4 -10.48 -6.09 -21.32
C SER A 4 -10.41 -7.59 -21.45
N LYS A 5 -10.24 -8.11 -22.67
CA LYS A 5 -10.17 -9.56 -22.89
C LYS A 5 -8.99 -10.10 -22.08
N CYS A 6 -9.27 -10.89 -21.05
CA CYS A 6 -8.23 -11.57 -20.29
C CYS A 6 -7.66 -12.70 -21.14
N SER A 7 -6.51 -12.47 -21.75
CA SER A 7 -5.81 -13.46 -22.57
C SER A 7 -4.54 -13.92 -21.87
N ARG A 8 -4.33 -15.24 -21.83
CA ARG A 8 -3.08 -15.83 -21.34
C ARG A 8 -1.90 -15.35 -22.19
N LEU A 9 -0.87 -14.81 -21.55
CA LEU A 9 0.42 -14.51 -22.18
C LEU A 9 1.23 -15.81 -22.27
N ALA A 10 1.46 -16.30 -23.49
CA ALA A 10 2.24 -17.50 -23.75
C ALA A 10 2.92 -17.43 -25.14
N GLY A 11 4.00 -18.20 -25.31
CA GLY A 11 4.72 -18.34 -26.57
C GLY A 11 5.22 -17.00 -27.12
N GLU A 12 4.91 -16.70 -28.38
CA GLU A 12 5.37 -15.48 -29.03
C GLU A 12 4.82 -14.20 -28.39
N ARG A 13 3.59 -14.27 -27.86
CA ARG A 13 2.98 -13.11 -27.21
C ARG A 13 3.72 -12.68 -25.95
N SER A 14 4.25 -13.63 -25.17
CA SER A 14 5.04 -13.27 -23.98
C SER A 14 6.38 -12.67 -24.38
N ARG A 15 7.06 -13.19 -25.42
CA ARG A 15 8.30 -12.60 -25.94
C ARG A 15 8.12 -11.16 -26.42
N GLN A 16 7.11 -10.92 -27.25
CA GLN A 16 6.79 -9.57 -27.74
C GLN A 16 6.42 -8.63 -26.60
N PHE A 17 5.64 -9.10 -25.63
CA PHE A 17 5.29 -8.32 -24.45
C PHE A 17 6.53 -7.94 -23.63
N LEU A 18 7.37 -8.91 -23.27
CA LEU A 18 8.60 -8.68 -22.49
C LEU A 18 9.57 -7.74 -23.21
N ALA A 19 9.69 -7.86 -24.54
CA ALA A 19 10.51 -6.96 -25.33
C ALA A 19 9.97 -5.51 -25.29
N SER A 20 8.65 -5.34 -25.29
CA SER A 20 7.99 -4.03 -25.33
C SER A 20 7.92 -3.27 -23.99
N VAL A 21 8.39 -3.87 -22.89
CA VAL A 21 8.28 -3.33 -21.52
C VAL A 21 9.66 -3.13 -20.93
N ASP A 22 9.96 -1.94 -20.43
CA ASP A 22 11.27 -1.62 -19.85
C ASP A 22 11.31 -1.73 -18.32
N THR A 23 10.14 -1.72 -17.68
CA THR A 23 10.03 -1.66 -16.21
C THR A 23 8.86 -2.48 -15.72
N PHE A 24 9.12 -3.32 -14.72
CA PHE A 24 8.14 -4.22 -14.11
C PHE A 24 7.89 -3.80 -12.66
N LEU A 25 6.62 -3.68 -12.30
CA LEU A 25 6.16 -3.41 -10.96
C LEU A 25 5.45 -4.68 -10.47
N PHE A 26 6.04 -5.36 -9.50
CA PHE A 26 5.46 -6.57 -8.94
C PHE A 26 4.70 -6.25 -7.66
N ASP A 27 3.44 -6.67 -7.62
CA ASP A 27 2.78 -6.97 -6.35
C ASP A 27 3.56 -8.11 -5.65
N CYS A 28 3.40 -8.25 -4.34
CA CYS A 28 4.27 -9.05 -3.50
C CYS A 28 3.55 -10.27 -2.93
N ASP A 29 2.69 -10.05 -1.94
CA ASP A 29 1.98 -11.11 -1.22
C ASP A 29 0.98 -11.82 -2.15
N GLY A 30 1.14 -13.13 -2.33
CA GLY A 30 0.37 -13.94 -3.28
C GLY A 30 0.85 -13.88 -4.73
N VAL A 31 1.90 -13.09 -5.02
CA VAL A 31 2.49 -12.94 -6.36
C VAL A 31 3.92 -13.47 -6.39
N LEU A 32 4.79 -12.92 -5.56
CA LEU A 32 6.19 -13.31 -5.46
C LEU A 32 6.43 -14.30 -4.34
N TRP A 33 5.65 -14.23 -3.26
CA TRP A 33 5.75 -15.13 -2.12
C TRP A 33 4.40 -15.41 -1.47
N ARG A 34 4.37 -16.45 -0.63
CA ARG A 34 3.29 -16.75 0.32
C ARG A 34 3.92 -16.95 1.69
N GLY A 35 3.65 -16.04 2.63
CA GLY A 35 4.40 -16.00 3.88
C GLY A 35 5.89 -15.82 3.61
N ASP A 36 6.73 -16.68 4.17
CA ASP A 36 8.18 -16.67 3.97
C ASP A 36 8.68 -17.69 2.93
N GLU A 37 7.79 -18.16 2.04
CA GLU A 37 8.15 -19.01 0.91
C GLU A 37 8.00 -18.28 -0.43
N ALA A 38 9.05 -18.29 -1.25
CA ALA A 38 8.98 -17.77 -2.61
C ALA A 38 8.05 -18.62 -3.49
N VAL A 39 7.29 -17.98 -4.36
CA VAL A 39 6.55 -18.68 -5.41
C VAL A 39 7.57 -19.32 -6.37
N PRO A 40 7.47 -20.63 -6.68
CA PRO A 40 8.45 -21.30 -7.53
C PRO A 40 8.67 -20.57 -8.87
N GLY A 41 9.90 -20.44 -9.35
CA GLY A 41 10.17 -19.74 -10.61
C GLY A 41 10.11 -18.21 -10.55
N ALA A 42 9.60 -17.61 -9.47
CA ALA A 42 9.49 -16.15 -9.36
C ALA A 42 10.87 -15.48 -9.19
N PRO A 43 11.80 -15.97 -8.34
CA PRO A 43 13.15 -15.43 -8.26
C PRO A 43 13.91 -15.52 -9.60
N GLU A 44 13.77 -16.63 -10.32
CA GLU A 44 14.39 -16.87 -11.62
C GLU A 44 13.85 -15.92 -12.68
N LEU A 45 12.52 -15.68 -12.68
CA LEU A 45 11.89 -14.71 -13.56
C LEU A 45 12.45 -13.30 -13.33
N VAL A 46 12.47 -12.86 -12.07
CA VAL A 46 12.97 -11.51 -11.71
C VAL A 46 14.43 -11.36 -12.10
N THR A 47 15.26 -12.38 -11.83
CA THR A 47 16.66 -12.40 -12.25
C THR A 47 16.81 -12.32 -13.76
N GLY A 48 16.01 -13.08 -14.52
CA GLY A 48 16.01 -13.02 -15.99
C GLY A 48 15.60 -11.66 -16.54
N LEU A 49 14.63 -10.98 -15.91
CA LEU A 49 14.25 -9.61 -16.26
C LEU A 49 15.39 -8.62 -16.02
N ARG A 50 16.05 -8.69 -14.85
CA ARG A 50 17.21 -7.84 -14.55
C ARG A 50 18.36 -8.08 -15.53
N ASN A 51 18.68 -9.34 -15.80
CA ASN A 51 19.75 -9.72 -16.74
C ASN A 51 19.46 -9.30 -18.19
N SER A 52 18.20 -9.08 -18.55
CA SER A 52 17.80 -8.51 -19.86
C SER A 52 17.70 -6.99 -19.86
N GLY A 53 18.25 -6.32 -18.84
CA GLY A 53 18.30 -4.86 -18.73
C GLY A 53 16.98 -4.22 -18.29
N LYS A 54 16.02 -5.00 -17.80
CA LYS A 54 14.74 -4.46 -17.31
C LYS A 54 14.86 -3.96 -15.88
N ARG A 55 14.17 -2.86 -15.57
CA ARG A 55 14.06 -2.35 -14.20
C ARG A 55 12.95 -3.09 -13.45
N VAL A 56 13.16 -3.39 -12.18
CA VAL A 56 12.19 -4.11 -11.35
C VAL A 56 11.95 -3.33 -10.06
N PHE A 57 10.68 -3.19 -9.70
CA PHE A 57 10.24 -2.60 -8.43
C PHE A 57 9.23 -3.50 -7.74
N TYR A 58 9.23 -3.47 -6.41
CA TYR A 58 8.38 -4.28 -5.55
C TYR A 58 7.40 -3.39 -4.81
N LEU A 59 6.10 -3.68 -4.93
CA LEU A 59 5.04 -2.89 -4.34
C LEU A 59 4.18 -3.78 -3.47
N THR A 60 3.91 -3.34 -2.24
CA THR A 60 3.08 -4.10 -1.30
C THR A 60 2.18 -3.17 -0.49
N ASN A 61 0.94 -3.60 -0.31
CA ASN A 61 -0.02 -2.93 0.56
C ASN A 61 0.24 -3.18 2.05
N ASN A 62 1.10 -4.14 2.36
CA ASN A 62 1.41 -4.53 3.72
C ASN A 62 2.32 -3.49 4.39
N SER A 63 1.83 -2.92 5.50
CA SER A 63 2.50 -1.87 6.28
C SER A 63 3.29 -2.40 7.48
N THR A 64 3.42 -3.72 7.62
CA THR A 64 4.07 -4.38 8.78
C THR A 64 5.60 -4.33 8.76
N LYS A 65 6.22 -3.92 7.65
CA LYS A 65 7.68 -3.90 7.50
C LYS A 65 8.15 -2.58 6.88
N THR A 66 9.32 -2.12 7.31
CA THR A 66 10.00 -1.01 6.65
C THR A 66 10.52 -1.45 5.30
N ARG A 67 10.87 -0.49 4.43
CA ARG A 67 11.47 -0.78 3.14
C ARG A 67 12.77 -1.59 3.23
N ALA A 68 13.58 -1.33 4.27
CA ALA A 68 14.80 -2.07 4.53
C ALA A 68 14.49 -3.52 4.91
N MET A 69 13.51 -3.74 5.81
CA MET A 69 13.08 -5.09 6.19
C MET A 69 12.51 -5.89 5.01
N TYR A 70 11.82 -5.22 4.07
CA TYR A 70 11.37 -5.87 2.84
C TYR A 70 12.53 -6.19 1.88
N ALA A 71 13.52 -5.30 1.74
CA ALA A 71 14.73 -5.61 0.97
C ALA A 71 15.46 -6.83 1.54
N ASP A 72 15.60 -6.92 2.86
CA ASP A 72 16.17 -8.09 3.53
C ASP A 72 15.36 -9.36 3.24
N LYS A 73 14.02 -9.28 3.29
CA LYS A 73 13.14 -10.40 2.95
C LYS A 73 13.32 -10.83 1.50
N LEU A 74 13.30 -9.89 0.56
CA LEU A 74 13.54 -10.14 -0.86
C LEU A 74 14.91 -10.80 -1.11
N GLY A 75 15.94 -10.36 -0.39
CA GLY A 75 17.27 -10.98 -0.39
C GLY A 75 17.23 -12.44 0.08
N ARG A 76 16.60 -12.72 1.22
CA ARG A 76 16.46 -14.09 1.75
C ARG A 76 15.67 -15.02 0.81
N LEU A 77 14.70 -14.47 0.08
CA LEU A 77 13.87 -15.22 -0.86
C LEU A 77 14.50 -15.35 -2.27
N GLY A 78 15.74 -14.89 -2.46
CA GLY A 78 16.48 -15.05 -3.71
C GLY A 78 16.16 -14.03 -4.80
N PHE A 79 15.41 -12.97 -4.50
CA PHE A 79 15.09 -11.93 -5.49
C PHE A 79 16.20 -10.90 -5.68
N GLY A 80 17.08 -10.71 -4.68
CA GLY A 80 18.16 -9.72 -4.69
C GLY A 80 17.64 -8.31 -4.93
N ALA A 81 17.23 -7.61 -3.87
CA ALA A 81 16.61 -6.29 -4.00
C ALA A 81 17.29 -5.25 -3.09
N GLU A 82 17.39 -4.03 -3.59
CA GLU A 82 17.77 -2.87 -2.80
C GLU A 82 16.54 -2.21 -2.17
N ALA A 83 16.71 -1.57 -1.01
CA ALA A 83 15.62 -0.84 -0.35
C ALA A 83 14.98 0.24 -1.24
N ALA A 84 15.76 0.84 -2.15
CA ALA A 84 15.28 1.82 -3.12
C ALA A 84 14.27 1.26 -4.12
N GLU A 85 14.30 -0.06 -4.36
CA GLU A 85 13.41 -0.76 -5.29
C GLU A 85 12.08 -1.16 -4.64
N VAL A 86 11.95 -0.96 -3.32
CA VAL A 86 10.77 -1.36 -2.55
C VAL A 86 9.91 -0.16 -2.20
N PHE A 87 8.61 -0.32 -2.48
CA PHE A 87 7.54 0.63 -2.20
C PHE A 87 6.42 -0.07 -1.41
N GLY A 88 6.64 -0.20 -0.10
CA GLY A 88 5.59 -0.59 0.85
C GLY A 88 4.74 0.60 1.28
N THR A 89 3.47 0.38 1.62
CA THR A 89 2.55 1.44 2.03
C THR A 89 3.00 2.23 3.25
N ALA A 90 3.80 1.65 4.15
CA ALA A 90 4.40 2.38 5.26
C ALA A 90 5.34 3.49 4.80
N TYR A 91 6.31 3.14 3.94
CA TYR A 91 7.23 4.10 3.31
C TYR A 91 6.47 5.13 2.46
N CYS A 92 5.53 4.67 1.63
CA CYS A 92 4.74 5.55 0.76
C CYS A 92 3.91 6.56 1.57
N THR A 93 3.36 6.16 2.72
CA THR A 93 2.60 7.04 3.62
C THR A 93 3.50 8.13 4.21
N ALA A 94 4.67 7.76 4.69
CA ALA A 94 5.64 8.72 5.23
C ALA A 94 6.11 9.72 4.16
N ARG A 95 6.39 9.26 2.94
CA ARG A 95 6.74 10.13 1.81
C ARG A 95 5.58 11.03 1.40
N TYR A 96 4.36 10.51 1.31
CA TYR A 96 3.19 11.32 1.01
C TYR A 96 3.02 12.46 2.01
N LEU A 97 3.10 12.16 3.31
CA LEU A 97 2.98 13.14 4.38
C LEU A 97 4.06 14.23 4.30
N ARG A 98 5.30 13.84 3.99
CA ARG A 98 6.42 14.78 3.88
C ARG A 98 6.36 15.64 2.62
N ASP A 99 6.24 15.02 1.45
CA ASP A 99 6.54 15.68 0.18
C ASP A 99 5.31 16.28 -0.47
N VAL A 100 4.17 15.59 -0.34
CA VAL A 100 2.92 15.94 -1.00
C VAL A 100 2.05 16.76 -0.05
N ALA A 101 1.71 16.20 1.11
CA ALA A 101 0.91 16.90 2.11
C ALA A 101 1.70 18.00 2.82
N ARG A 102 3.04 17.92 2.82
CA ARG A 102 3.94 18.88 3.49
C ARG A 102 3.52 19.12 4.93
N LEU A 103 3.22 18.04 5.64
CA LEU A 103 2.66 18.07 6.99
C LEU A 103 3.55 18.90 7.92
N ARG A 104 2.94 19.88 8.61
CA ARG A 104 3.57 20.65 9.67
C ARG A 104 2.87 20.34 11.00
N GLY A 105 3.42 19.42 11.76
CA GLY A 105 2.84 18.93 13.01
C GLY A 105 3.09 17.44 13.20
N LYS A 106 2.33 16.82 14.09
CA LYS A 106 2.45 15.40 14.43
C LYS A 106 1.39 14.54 13.75
N VAL A 107 1.70 13.26 13.61
CA VAL A 107 0.74 12.20 13.28
C VAL A 107 0.23 11.54 14.56
N TYR A 108 -1.08 11.33 14.67
CA TYR A 108 -1.60 10.30 15.57
C TYR A 108 -1.63 8.97 14.83
N LEU A 109 -0.87 7.99 15.32
CA LEU A 109 -0.62 6.73 14.65
C LEU A 109 -1.44 5.60 15.26
N ILE A 110 -2.32 5.02 14.45
CA ILE A 110 -2.88 3.68 14.66
C ILE A 110 -2.12 2.77 13.70
N GLY A 111 -1.11 2.08 14.20
CA GLY A 111 -0.21 1.32 13.36
C GLY A 111 0.98 0.73 14.12
N GLY A 112 1.59 -0.28 13.51
CA GLY A 112 2.71 -1.01 14.09
C GLY A 112 4.07 -0.31 13.99
N PRO A 113 5.12 -0.92 14.57
CA PRO A 113 6.45 -0.33 14.69
C PRO A 113 7.14 0.01 13.35
N ALA A 114 6.84 -0.72 12.27
CA ALA A 114 7.40 -0.41 10.97
C ALA A 114 6.92 0.94 10.43
N LEU A 115 5.64 1.26 10.63
CA LEU A 115 5.06 2.53 10.21
C LEU A 115 5.62 3.70 11.02
N SER A 116 5.80 3.50 12.34
CA SER A 116 6.54 4.42 13.24
C SER A 116 7.93 4.76 12.67
N ARG A 117 8.73 3.74 12.37
CA ARG A 117 10.10 3.91 11.86
C ARG A 117 10.16 4.61 10.51
N GLU A 118 9.21 4.36 9.60
CA GLU A 118 9.15 5.06 8.31
C GLU A 118 8.78 6.55 8.48
N LEU A 119 7.87 6.88 9.42
CA LEU A 119 7.57 8.26 9.77
C LEU A 119 8.79 8.98 10.37
N GLU A 120 9.48 8.33 11.31
CA GLU A 120 10.72 8.85 11.92
C GLU A 120 11.82 9.08 10.87
N ALA A 121 12.04 8.12 9.98
CA ALA A 121 13.00 8.24 8.88
C ALA A 121 12.63 9.37 7.89
N ALA A 122 11.35 9.73 7.82
CA ALA A 122 10.89 10.89 7.05
C ALA A 122 10.98 12.21 7.81
N GLY A 123 11.38 12.21 9.09
CA GLY A 123 11.42 13.39 9.95
C GLY A 123 10.03 13.83 10.44
N ILE A 124 9.06 12.91 10.45
CA ILE A 124 7.69 13.18 10.88
C ILE A 124 7.51 12.73 12.33
N ALA A 125 7.29 13.69 13.22
CA ALA A 125 6.93 13.41 14.59
C ALA A 125 5.55 12.73 14.66
N HIS A 126 5.38 11.81 15.61
CA HIS A 126 4.12 11.12 15.81
C HIS A 126 3.91 10.76 17.27
N VAL A 127 2.65 10.51 17.63
CA VAL A 127 2.20 10.01 18.93
C VAL A 127 1.23 8.84 18.71
N GLY A 128 1.03 8.01 19.73
CA GLY A 128 0.43 6.69 19.53
C GLY A 128 1.50 5.68 19.09
N GLY A 129 1.08 4.63 18.37
CA GLY A 129 1.92 3.46 18.13
C GLY A 129 2.11 2.62 19.41
N GLY A 130 1.92 1.31 19.32
CA GLY A 130 1.97 0.45 20.50
C GLY A 130 0.65 0.41 21.30
N PRO A 131 0.61 -0.27 22.45
CA PRO A 131 -0.63 -0.46 23.22
C PRO A 131 -1.23 0.83 23.80
N GLU A 132 -2.54 1.02 23.63
CA GLU A 132 -3.33 2.00 24.37
C GLU A 132 -4.51 1.30 25.06
N PRO A 133 -4.33 0.87 26.33
CA PRO A 133 -5.36 0.14 27.04
C PRO A 133 -6.60 1.01 27.27
N VAL A 134 -7.78 0.37 27.19
CA VAL A 134 -9.04 1.03 27.51
C VAL A 134 -9.06 1.32 29.01
N THR A 135 -9.26 2.58 29.37
CA THR A 135 -9.30 3.08 30.74
C THR A 135 -10.42 4.12 30.85
N GLY A 136 -11.01 4.29 32.04
CA GLY A 136 -12.08 5.25 32.26
C GLY A 136 -13.44 4.86 31.66
N GLY A 137 -14.41 5.76 31.79
CA GLY A 137 -15.76 5.61 31.21
C GLY A 137 -16.08 6.59 30.08
N MET A 138 -17.24 6.42 29.43
CA MET A 138 -17.67 7.24 28.28
C MET A 138 -17.60 8.76 28.52
N LYS A 139 -17.85 9.23 29.76
CA LYS A 139 -17.74 10.65 30.12
C LYS A 139 -16.30 11.16 30.04
N GLU A 140 -15.34 10.35 30.51
CA GLU A 140 -13.91 10.68 30.43
C GLU A 140 -13.41 10.62 28.99
N TRP A 141 -13.89 9.63 28.22
CA TRP A 141 -13.56 9.49 26.81
C TRP A 141 -13.97 10.70 25.98
N ALA A 142 -15.12 11.30 26.27
CA ALA A 142 -15.61 12.51 25.60
C ALA A 142 -14.78 13.77 25.91
N GLY A 143 -14.00 13.74 27.00
CA GLY A 143 -13.15 14.83 27.47
C GLY A 143 -11.66 14.55 27.30
N LEU A 144 -11.25 13.58 26.49
CA LEU A 144 -9.83 13.26 26.30
C LEU A 144 -9.05 14.48 25.80
N GLU A 145 -7.97 14.80 26.52
CA GLU A 145 -7.04 15.83 26.07
C GLU A 145 -6.37 15.40 24.76
N LYS A 146 -6.33 16.35 23.82
CA LYS A 146 -5.70 16.18 22.51
C LYS A 146 -4.33 16.82 22.54
N ASP A 147 -3.34 16.18 21.93
CA ASP A 147 -2.10 16.87 21.58
C ASP A 147 -2.42 17.95 20.51
N PRO A 148 -2.23 19.25 20.80
CA PRO A 148 -2.59 20.34 19.90
C PRO A 148 -1.70 20.42 18.66
N ASP A 149 -0.61 19.64 18.58
CA ASP A 149 0.27 19.60 17.40
C ASP A 149 -0.14 18.53 16.39
N VAL A 150 -1.06 17.62 16.74
CA VAL A 150 -1.51 16.57 15.81
C VAL A 150 -2.29 17.18 14.65
N ARG A 151 -1.88 16.86 13.43
CA ARG A 151 -2.46 17.36 12.17
C ARG A 151 -2.86 16.25 11.20
N ALA A 152 -2.56 15.00 11.51
CA ALA A 152 -2.98 13.86 10.72
C ALA A 152 -3.26 12.65 11.62
N VAL A 153 -4.26 11.86 11.28
CA VAL A 153 -4.46 10.50 11.77
C VAL A 153 -4.08 9.54 10.66
N VAL A 154 -3.17 8.63 10.95
CA VAL A 154 -2.74 7.57 10.04
C VAL A 154 -3.18 6.22 10.61
N VAL A 155 -3.85 5.44 9.78
CA VAL A 155 -4.32 4.09 10.10
C VAL A 155 -3.61 3.08 9.20
N GLY A 156 -2.91 2.13 9.80
CA GLY A 156 -2.38 0.95 9.13
C GLY A 156 -2.56 -0.28 10.02
N PHE A 157 -1.85 -1.36 9.71
CA PHE A 157 -1.93 -2.57 10.52
C PHE A 157 -1.43 -2.33 11.94
N ASP A 158 -2.23 -2.68 12.94
CA ASP A 158 -1.96 -2.42 14.36
C ASP A 158 -2.39 -3.60 15.24
N GLU A 159 -1.42 -4.44 15.61
CA GLU A 159 -1.66 -5.57 16.52
C GLU A 159 -2.20 -5.17 17.90
N HIS A 160 -2.17 -3.87 18.23
CA HIS A 160 -2.75 -3.29 19.43
C HIS A 160 -3.92 -2.37 19.14
N PHE A 161 -4.65 -2.62 18.06
CA PHE A 161 -5.85 -1.89 17.74
C PHE A 161 -6.84 -1.94 18.91
N SER A 162 -7.38 -0.79 19.31
CA SER A 162 -8.26 -0.69 20.47
C SER A 162 -9.33 0.36 20.28
N TYR A 163 -10.43 0.21 21.02
CA TYR A 163 -11.50 1.21 21.06
C TYR A 163 -10.99 2.57 21.57
N MET A 164 -9.99 2.57 22.46
CA MET A 164 -9.36 3.80 22.95
C MET A 164 -8.66 4.56 21.82
N LYS A 165 -7.95 3.84 20.94
CA LYS A 165 -7.31 4.44 19.77
C LYS A 165 -8.33 5.04 18.80
N LEU A 166 -9.41 4.31 18.52
CA LEU A 166 -10.52 4.82 17.71
C LEU A 166 -11.13 6.09 18.32
N THR A 167 -11.31 6.10 19.63
CA THR A 167 -11.84 7.25 20.36
C THR A 167 -10.92 8.46 20.20
N ARG A 168 -9.61 8.32 20.43
CA ARG A 168 -8.65 9.42 20.23
C ARG A 168 -8.57 9.87 18.77
N ALA A 169 -8.52 8.94 17.82
CA ALA A 169 -8.54 9.26 16.40
C ALA A 169 -9.77 10.11 16.03
N LEU A 170 -10.96 9.74 16.51
CA LEU A 170 -12.17 10.53 16.30
C LEU A 170 -12.05 11.94 16.88
N HIS A 171 -11.43 12.10 18.05
CA HIS A 171 -11.20 13.42 18.66
C HIS A 171 -10.30 14.32 17.79
N TYR A 172 -9.22 13.77 17.22
CA TYR A 172 -8.37 14.51 16.28
C TYR A 172 -9.12 14.82 14.97
N LEU A 173 -9.84 13.83 14.43
CA LEU A 173 -10.61 13.93 13.19
C LEU A 173 -11.87 14.80 13.30
N ARG A 174 -12.16 15.41 14.45
CA ARG A 174 -13.18 16.47 14.55
C ARG A 174 -12.65 17.81 14.03
N GLU A 175 -11.35 18.03 14.09
CA GLU A 175 -10.73 19.24 13.53
C GLU A 175 -10.77 19.20 12.00
N PRO A 176 -11.35 20.19 11.30
CA PRO A 176 -11.48 20.19 9.85
C PRO A 176 -10.15 20.06 9.10
N GLY A 177 -9.06 20.61 9.66
CA GLY A 177 -7.72 20.56 9.07
C GLY A 177 -6.92 19.29 9.36
N CYS A 178 -7.45 18.37 10.17
CA CYS A 178 -6.76 17.10 10.46
C CYS A 178 -6.92 16.13 9.28
N LEU A 179 -5.80 15.71 8.69
CA LEU A 179 -5.78 14.71 7.61
C LEU A 179 -6.19 13.34 8.13
N PHE A 180 -6.87 12.57 7.29
CA PHE A 180 -7.20 11.17 7.57
C PHE A 180 -6.61 10.29 6.49
N ILE A 181 -5.68 9.40 6.86
CA ILE A 181 -4.92 8.60 5.90
C ILE A 181 -4.99 7.13 6.33
N ALA A 182 -5.21 6.24 5.36
CA ALA A 182 -5.10 4.80 5.54
C ALA A 182 -3.95 4.28 4.68
N THR A 183 -3.09 3.42 5.24
CA THR A 183 -1.99 2.83 4.46
C THR A 183 -2.54 1.99 3.31
N ASN A 184 -3.66 1.30 3.50
CA ASN A 184 -4.42 0.59 2.49
C ASN A 184 -5.88 0.39 2.96
N THR A 185 -6.73 -0.20 2.11
CA THR A 185 -8.15 -0.51 2.42
C THR A 185 -8.48 -1.97 2.12
N ASP A 186 -7.46 -2.84 2.15
CA ASP A 186 -7.69 -4.27 2.07
C ASP A 186 -8.39 -4.74 3.35
N THR A 187 -9.26 -5.73 3.24
CA THR A 187 -10.07 -6.20 4.37
C THR A 187 -9.42 -7.34 5.13
N ARG A 188 -8.34 -7.92 4.58
CA ARG A 188 -7.69 -9.12 5.09
C ARG A 188 -6.21 -9.15 4.74
N LEU A 189 -5.40 -9.45 5.74
CA LEU A 189 -4.00 -9.77 5.57
C LEU A 189 -3.83 -11.30 5.40
N PRO A 190 -3.33 -11.79 4.25
CA PRO A 190 -3.09 -13.21 4.04
C PRO A 190 -1.89 -13.71 4.86
N LEU A 191 -2.02 -14.92 5.43
CA LEU A 191 -1.00 -15.62 6.20
C LEU A 191 -0.67 -16.98 5.56
N GLU A 192 0.34 -17.67 6.13
CA GLU A 192 0.73 -19.02 5.72
C GLU A 192 -0.40 -20.04 5.90
N GLY A 193 -0.36 -21.12 5.11
CA GLY A 193 -1.36 -22.18 5.16
C GLY A 193 -2.77 -21.77 4.68
N GLY A 194 -2.93 -20.59 4.07
CA GLY A 194 -4.22 -20.10 3.60
C GLY A 194 -5.07 -19.43 4.68
N ALA A 195 -4.50 -19.21 5.88
CA ALA A 195 -5.12 -18.39 6.91
C ALA A 195 -5.13 -16.91 6.51
N ALA A 196 -6.01 -16.12 7.12
CA ALA A 196 -6.02 -14.67 6.98
C ALA A 196 -6.52 -14.05 8.28
N ILE A 197 -5.97 -12.90 8.63
CA ILE A 197 -6.48 -12.06 9.72
C ILE A 197 -7.14 -10.81 9.14
N PRO A 198 -8.09 -10.18 9.84
CA PRO A 198 -8.63 -8.89 9.43
C PRO A 198 -7.50 -7.88 9.25
N GLU A 199 -7.58 -7.07 8.21
CA GLU A 199 -6.77 -5.86 8.07
C GLU A 199 -7.63 -4.67 8.51
N GLU A 200 -7.04 -3.71 9.22
CA GLU A 200 -7.77 -2.61 9.81
C GLU A 200 -8.34 -1.69 8.75
N GLU A 201 -9.65 -1.82 8.50
CA GLU A 201 -10.42 -0.87 7.71
C GLU A 201 -10.76 0.35 8.57
N ALA A 202 -10.50 1.56 8.05
CA ALA A 202 -10.75 2.81 8.78
C ALA A 202 -12.26 3.14 8.80
N ALA A 203 -13.04 2.41 9.61
CA ALA A 203 -14.51 2.37 9.51
C ALA A 203 -15.28 3.41 10.35
N SER A 204 -14.62 4.20 11.21
CA SER A 204 -15.31 4.97 12.28
C SER A 204 -15.56 6.46 12.00
N SER A 205 -15.34 6.95 10.78
CA SER A 205 -15.33 8.39 10.47
C SER A 205 -16.30 8.73 9.32
N ARG A 206 -17.04 9.85 9.41
CA ARG A 206 -17.84 10.39 8.28
C ARG A 206 -16.95 10.85 7.10
N ARG A 207 -15.64 10.99 7.32
CA ARG A 207 -14.63 11.27 6.30
C ARG A 207 -14.06 9.94 5.81
N GLN A 208 -13.99 9.76 4.50
CA GLN A 208 -13.24 8.66 3.90
C GLN A 208 -11.73 8.93 4.06
N PRO A 209 -10.93 7.95 4.49
CA PRO A 209 -9.48 8.11 4.58
C PRO A 209 -8.88 8.26 3.17
N ILE A 210 -7.73 8.93 3.09
CA ILE A 210 -6.86 8.93 1.91
C ILE A 210 -6.14 7.58 1.85
N PRO A 211 -6.48 6.67 0.92
CA PRO A 211 -5.79 5.40 0.79
C PRO A 211 -4.47 5.61 0.03
N ILE A 212 -3.40 5.03 0.56
CA ILE A 212 -2.08 5.05 -0.09
C ILE A 212 -1.81 3.78 -0.90
N GLY A 213 -2.40 2.65 -0.51
CA GLY A 213 -2.25 1.34 -1.16
C GLY A 213 -2.90 1.22 -2.52
N GLN A 214 -2.51 0.18 -3.26
CA GLN A 214 -3.03 -0.15 -4.58
C GLN A 214 -4.47 -0.66 -4.52
N GLY A 215 -5.34 -0.09 -5.37
CA GLY A 215 -6.64 -0.66 -5.70
C GLY A 215 -7.83 -0.15 -4.88
N ARG A 216 -8.39 1.01 -5.26
CA ARG A 216 -9.83 1.39 -5.35
C ARG A 216 -9.93 2.88 -5.70
N SER A 217 -10.92 3.23 -6.52
CA SER A 217 -11.24 4.60 -6.94
C SER A 217 -12.00 5.36 -5.84
N TRP A 218 -11.73 6.66 -5.72
CA TRP A 218 -12.43 7.58 -4.83
C TRP A 218 -13.86 7.84 -5.32
N HIS A 219 -14.85 7.72 -4.42
CA HIS A 219 -16.12 8.43 -4.53
C HIS A 219 -16.32 9.26 -3.27
N VAL A 220 -16.21 10.58 -3.41
CA VAL A 220 -16.84 11.55 -2.49
C VAL A 220 -18.01 12.14 -3.26
N THR A 221 -19.21 11.65 -3.02
CA THR A 221 -20.45 12.43 -3.18
C THR A 221 -21.48 11.90 -2.19
N GLY A 222 -22.14 12.83 -1.49
CA GLY A 222 -23.28 12.52 -0.64
C GLY A 222 -24.46 11.94 -1.42
N THR A 223 -25.42 11.47 -0.63
CA THR A 223 -26.75 10.94 -0.99
C THR A 223 -26.80 9.56 -1.68
N GLN A 224 -27.73 8.74 -1.17
CA GLN A 224 -28.09 7.39 -1.61
C GLN A 224 -28.18 7.27 -3.14
N THR A 225 -27.63 6.21 -3.71
CA THR A 225 -28.37 5.21 -4.50
C THR A 225 -27.50 3.97 -4.72
N SER A 226 -28.15 2.81 -4.66
CA SER A 226 -27.67 1.50 -5.11
C SER A 226 -27.15 1.57 -6.54
N ASP A 227 -25.95 1.02 -6.78
CA ASP A 227 -25.69 -0.03 -7.80
C ASP A 227 -24.20 -0.38 -7.87
N TRP A 228 -23.93 -1.67 -7.96
CA TRP A 228 -22.60 -2.28 -7.99
C TRP A 228 -22.02 -2.33 -9.42
N TRP A 229 -20.69 -2.51 -9.48
CA TRP A 229 -19.80 -2.83 -10.62
C TRP A 229 -19.08 -1.66 -11.32
N GLY A 230 -17.74 -1.63 -11.20
CA GLY A 230 -16.87 -0.80 -12.03
C GLY A 230 -15.38 -0.87 -11.65
N LEU A 231 -14.59 -1.59 -12.45
CA LEU A 231 -13.12 -1.58 -12.43
C LEU A 231 -12.61 -0.32 -13.13
N GLU A 232 -12.06 0.65 -12.41
CA GLU A 232 -11.28 1.75 -12.99
C GLU A 232 -9.99 2.03 -12.19
N SER A 233 -8.98 2.44 -12.94
CA SER A 233 -7.55 2.43 -12.62
C SER A 233 -7.10 3.51 -11.62
N PHE A 234 -5.94 3.27 -11.02
CA PHE A 234 -5.23 4.20 -10.11
C PHE A 234 -4.64 5.39 -10.89
N ILE A 235 -5.01 6.62 -10.52
CA ILE A 235 -4.32 7.85 -10.96
C ILE A 235 -4.14 8.75 -9.73
N LEU A 236 -2.90 8.94 -9.28
CA LEU A 236 -2.51 10.07 -8.42
C LEU A 236 -2.43 11.31 -9.31
N ARG A 237 -3.49 12.13 -9.35
CA ARG A 237 -3.48 13.43 -10.06
C ARG A 237 -3.18 14.54 -9.05
N VAL A 238 -1.93 15.02 -9.03
CA VAL A 238 -1.53 16.21 -8.26
C VAL A 238 -1.59 17.43 -9.19
N PRO A 239 -2.45 18.44 -8.95
CA PRO A 239 -2.45 19.67 -9.74
C PRO A 239 -1.09 20.36 -9.65
N GLY A 240 -0.42 20.57 -10.79
CA GLY A 240 0.84 21.33 -10.89
C GLY A 240 2.14 20.51 -10.85
N ALA A 241 2.08 19.17 -10.75
CA ALA A 241 3.27 18.33 -10.88
C ALA A 241 3.57 18.05 -12.37
N TRP A 242 4.73 18.50 -12.86
CA TRP A 242 5.24 18.15 -14.19
C TRP A 242 5.67 16.67 -14.20
N CYS A 243 4.98 15.84 -14.97
CA CYS A 243 5.37 14.45 -15.24
C CYS A 243 6.11 14.37 -16.58
N GLU A 244 7.35 13.88 -16.60
CA GLU A 244 7.94 13.36 -17.83
C GLU A 244 7.19 12.08 -18.28
N PRO A 245 6.99 11.88 -19.60
CA PRO A 245 6.24 10.74 -20.11
C PRO A 245 7.06 9.45 -20.03
N TRP A 246 7.01 8.76 -18.90
CA TRP A 246 7.48 7.37 -18.79
C TRP A 246 6.51 6.46 -19.56
N ARG A 247 6.94 5.93 -20.71
CA ARG A 247 6.11 5.04 -21.54
C ARG A 247 5.92 3.69 -20.83
N ARG A 248 4.65 3.41 -20.47
CA ARG A 248 4.04 2.12 -20.06
C ARG A 248 4.62 1.43 -18.80
N GLN A 249 3.87 1.49 -17.70
CA GLN A 249 4.10 0.73 -16.47
C GLN A 249 3.00 -0.35 -16.31
N LEU A 250 3.28 -1.47 -15.65
CA LEU A 250 2.39 -2.64 -15.52
C LEU A 250 2.44 -3.23 -14.11
N ILE A 251 1.27 -3.59 -13.57
CA ILE A 251 1.12 -4.33 -12.29
C ILE A 251 0.70 -5.77 -12.64
N ALA A 252 1.49 -6.76 -12.24
CA ALA A 252 1.19 -8.17 -12.49
C ALA A 252 0.63 -8.86 -11.23
N ARG A 253 -0.48 -9.60 -11.38
CA ARG A 253 -1.04 -10.51 -10.35
C ARG A 253 -1.17 -11.93 -10.91
N PRO A 254 -0.35 -12.90 -10.51
CA PRO A 254 -0.55 -14.31 -10.83
C PRO A 254 -1.79 -14.85 -10.10
N ARG A 255 -2.50 -15.76 -10.76
CA ARG A 255 -3.53 -16.61 -10.16
C ARG A 255 -3.08 -18.04 -10.42
N LEU A 256 -2.83 -18.82 -9.37
CA LEU A 256 -2.54 -20.25 -9.50
C LEU A 256 -3.85 -21.03 -9.53
N LEU A 257 -4.20 -21.59 -10.68
CA LEU A 257 -5.19 -22.66 -10.78
C LEU A 257 -4.47 -23.99 -10.54
N GLY A 258 -4.41 -24.42 -9.27
CA GLY A 258 -4.36 -25.84 -8.87
C GLY A 258 -3.30 -26.79 -9.46
N SER A 259 -2.10 -26.34 -9.86
CA SER A 259 -1.03 -27.23 -10.37
C SER A 259 0.37 -26.77 -9.91
N PRO A 260 1.34 -27.69 -9.67
CA PRO A 260 2.66 -27.36 -9.09
C PRO A 260 3.64 -26.70 -10.07
N THR A 261 3.21 -26.39 -11.28
CA THR A 261 4.04 -25.72 -12.31
C THR A 261 3.46 -24.35 -12.61
N LEU A 262 4.26 -23.28 -12.43
CA LEU A 262 3.83 -21.92 -12.80
C LEU A 262 3.48 -21.89 -14.29
N THR A 263 2.20 -21.77 -14.60
CA THR A 263 1.71 -21.82 -15.97
C THR A 263 0.86 -20.62 -16.39
N SER A 264 0.60 -19.63 -15.52
CA SER A 264 -0.10 -18.41 -15.98
C SER A 264 0.17 -17.16 -15.15
N MET A 265 0.39 -16.05 -15.85
CA MET A 265 0.55 -14.70 -15.31
C MET A 265 -0.57 -13.82 -15.90
N THR A 266 -1.42 -13.23 -15.05
CA THR A 266 -2.41 -12.23 -15.49
C THR A 266 -1.77 -10.85 -15.35
N VAL A 267 -1.70 -10.12 -16.45
CA VAL A 267 -1.04 -8.81 -16.52
C VAL A 267 -2.11 -7.74 -16.66
N TRP A 268 -2.11 -6.77 -15.75
CA TRP A 268 -2.96 -5.59 -15.82
C TRP A 268 -2.11 -4.40 -16.27
N SER A 269 -2.46 -3.77 -17.39
CA SER A 269 -1.89 -2.46 -17.76
C SER A 269 -2.46 -1.41 -16.84
N VAL A 270 -1.61 -0.76 -16.05
CA VAL A 270 -2.01 0.35 -15.18
C VAL A 270 -1.11 1.54 -15.52
N ASN A 271 -1.69 2.61 -16.05
CA ASN A 271 -0.97 3.88 -16.19
C ASN A 271 -0.79 4.45 -14.79
N VAL A 272 0.36 4.19 -14.15
CA VAL A 272 0.67 4.77 -12.85
C VAL A 272 1.54 6.01 -13.03
N ALA A 273 1.08 7.14 -12.50
CA ALA A 273 1.89 8.34 -12.33
C ALA A 273 2.48 8.32 -10.92
N TRP A 274 3.81 8.39 -10.81
CA TRP A 274 4.50 8.51 -9.53
C TRP A 274 5.45 9.70 -9.54
N ILE A 275 5.56 10.36 -8.38
CA ILE A 275 6.55 11.39 -8.11
C ILE A 275 7.84 10.68 -7.72
N LEU A 276 8.80 10.62 -8.65
CA LEU A 276 10.18 10.28 -8.34
C LEU A 276 10.85 11.51 -7.70
N PRO A 277 11.72 11.34 -6.69
CA PRO A 277 12.62 12.43 -6.31
C PRO A 277 13.47 12.79 -7.53
N GLY A 278 13.38 14.05 -7.95
CA GLY A 278 14.22 14.60 -9.01
C GLY A 278 15.70 14.51 -8.65
N ARG A 279 16.53 14.40 -9.68
CA ARG A 279 17.96 14.67 -9.59
C ARG A 279 18.22 16.08 -9.06
#